data_AF-A0A2N1C734-F1
#
_entry.id   AF-A0A2N1C734-F1
#
_cell.length_a   1.000
_cell.length_b   1.000
_cell.length_c   1.000
_cell.angle_alpha   90.00
_cell.angle_beta   90.00
_cell.angle_gamma   90.00
#
_symmetry.space_group_name_H-M   'P 1'
#
loop_
_entity.id
_entity.type
_entity.pdbx_description
1 polymer ?
#
loop_
_entity_poly.entity_id
_entity_poly.type
_entity_poly.pdbx_seq_one_letter_code
_entity_poly.pdbx_strand_id
1 'polypeptide(L)'
;MKTFNLKALVLACTATALVGCGDSETNITEIDPTVVPVVDDHHDEELGKGRLAIADAEQAVVHIFDLEDNSLVDSLTIENPATALHASPENRYAVAIQKETGKVQFIDGGLWQEAHGDHYDQHVDAPELTSFSMQGAKPAHFVSRGEQVALFFDGNDVGENAELNILSDESIKAEKIIAHHDFDTYMHGTAEIRGEYVLSTLRVSDAEGTLPNEVAVFEIHGDHLHQEQVFDTKCPDLHGSFQNENYIAFACDDGILTVQQEGSTFTDSKIAYPADVPESKRIWTIKGSEHSATLLGLTPRGIFVIDPVNQGISLLERPADENSYFPRYTFDAHHEHLLLLDKNGALNAYSAEHNWELEKTIPVLEALADDVRPLIIASKAHELVYIINGKEVTTVDLHEGEVVGHFDLDFAPGKAAWLGIASEEEHVH
;
A
#
# COMPACT_ATOMS: atom_id res chain seq x y z
N MET A 1 -21.62 47.27 -10.00
CA MET A 1 -21.24 48.69 -10.14
C MET A 1 -21.69 49.49 -8.91
N LYS A 2 -20.77 49.77 -7.99
CA LYS A 2 -20.48 51.11 -7.45
C LYS A 2 -19.37 50.97 -6.41
N THR A 3 -18.23 51.51 -6.81
CA THR A 3 -17.00 51.69 -6.04
C THR A 3 -17.20 52.74 -4.95
N PHE A 4 -16.58 52.53 -3.78
CA PHE A 4 -16.07 53.63 -2.97
C PHE A 4 -14.74 53.23 -2.35
N ASN A 5 -13.82 54.18 -2.40
CA ASN A 5 -12.38 54.02 -2.25
C ASN A 5 -11.92 54.82 -1.02
N LEU A 6 -10.93 54.26 -0.32
CA LEU A 6 -9.96 54.89 0.59
C LEU A 6 -10.44 55.77 1.77
N LYS A 7 -9.93 55.43 2.97
CA LYS A 7 -8.86 56.22 3.61
C LYS A 7 -8.25 55.48 4.81
N ALA A 8 -6.92 55.43 4.80
CA ALA A 8 -6.06 55.02 5.89
C ALA A 8 -6.31 55.88 7.16
N LEU A 9 -6.23 55.24 8.32
CA LEU A 9 -5.99 55.93 9.59
C LEU A 9 -4.94 55.15 10.40
N VAL A 10 -3.84 55.84 10.63
CA VAL A 10 -2.68 55.49 11.45
C VAL A 10 -2.93 56.01 12.89
N LEU A 11 -2.16 55.48 13.85
CA LEU A 11 -1.96 55.90 15.26
C LEU A 11 -3.02 55.36 16.25
N ALA A 12 -2.70 54.88 17.46
CA ALA A 12 -1.55 55.18 18.31
C ALA A 12 -1.29 54.08 19.36
N CYS A 13 -0.01 54.00 19.76
CA CYS A 13 0.50 53.24 20.89
C CYS A 13 0.01 53.81 22.24
N THR A 14 -0.28 52.93 23.20
CA THR A 14 -0.35 53.29 24.62
C THR A 14 0.52 52.32 25.41
N ALA A 15 1.73 52.79 25.75
CA ALA A 15 2.62 52.18 26.71
C ALA A 15 2.10 52.47 28.14
N THR A 16 1.97 51.41 28.94
CA THR A 16 1.72 51.53 30.39
C THR A 16 3.05 51.44 31.12
N ALA A 17 3.37 52.50 31.85
CA ALA A 17 4.53 52.57 32.73
C ALA A 17 4.20 51.91 34.08
N LEU A 18 4.99 50.92 34.49
CA LEU A 18 5.11 50.47 35.87
C LEU A 18 6.53 50.79 36.33
N VAL A 19 6.62 51.74 37.26
CA VAL A 19 7.84 52.09 38.00
C VAL A 19 7.90 51.20 39.23
N GLY A 20 8.99 50.43 39.35
CA GLY A 20 9.36 49.71 40.56
C GLY A 20 10.89 49.68 40.67
N CYS A 21 11.44 50.41 41.63
CA CYS A 21 12.87 50.43 41.95
C CYS A 21 13.32 49.12 42.59
N GLY A 22 14.50 48.64 42.19
CA GLY A 22 15.24 47.57 42.84
C GLY A 22 16.69 47.61 42.37
N ASP A 23 17.52 48.25 43.18
CA ASP A 23 18.94 48.52 42.97
C ASP A 23 19.76 47.21 43.06
N SER A 24 20.40 46.84 41.95
CA SER A 24 21.47 45.84 41.93
C SER A 24 22.36 46.09 40.72
N GLU A 25 23.59 46.54 40.97
CA GLU A 25 24.65 46.58 39.96
C GLU A 25 25.04 45.15 39.57
N THR A 26 24.45 44.64 38.48
CA THR A 26 24.97 43.47 37.78
C THR A 26 26.11 43.91 36.86
N ASN A 27 27.34 43.61 37.25
CA ASN A 27 28.46 43.57 36.30
C ASN A 27 28.22 42.41 35.32
N ILE A 28 27.70 42.72 34.14
CA ILE A 28 27.64 41.79 33.02
C ILE A 28 29.04 41.78 32.40
N THR A 29 29.84 40.77 32.76
CA THR A 29 30.99 40.39 31.94
C THR A 29 30.44 39.77 30.67
N GLU A 30 30.46 40.51 29.56
CA GLU A 30 30.28 39.93 28.23
C GLU A 30 31.41 38.92 28.03
N ILE A 31 31.04 37.64 28.03
CA ILE A 31 31.89 36.57 27.57
C ILE A 31 31.81 36.62 26.05
N ASP A 32 32.95 36.56 25.35
CA ASP A 32 32.94 36.43 23.89
C ASP A 32 31.94 35.32 23.50
N PRO A 33 31.09 35.54 22.48
CA PRO A 33 30.16 34.53 22.02
C PRO A 33 30.89 33.21 21.87
N THR A 34 30.38 32.17 22.52
CA THR A 34 30.87 30.83 22.22
C THR A 34 30.65 30.64 20.74
N VAL A 35 31.73 30.45 19.98
CA VAL A 35 31.64 29.97 18.61
C VAL A 35 31.08 28.57 18.75
N VAL A 36 29.75 28.48 18.79
CA VAL A 36 29.06 27.25 18.44
C VAL A 36 29.50 27.04 17.00
N PRO A 37 30.22 25.96 16.68
CA PRO A 37 30.38 25.64 15.27
C PRO A 37 28.96 25.61 14.71
N VAL A 38 28.69 26.46 13.72
CA VAL A 38 27.59 26.16 12.80
C VAL A 38 28.07 24.88 12.16
N VAL A 39 27.69 23.76 12.76
CA VAL A 39 27.75 22.50 12.08
C VAL A 39 26.62 22.62 11.09
N ASP A 40 27.01 22.96 9.88
CA ASP A 40 26.23 22.77 8.69
C ASP A 40 26.11 21.25 8.50
N ASP A 41 25.40 20.59 9.42
CA ASP A 41 25.01 19.18 9.31
C ASP A 41 23.77 19.13 8.43
N HIS A 42 23.88 19.63 7.20
CA HIS A 42 23.13 19.07 6.09
C HIS A 42 23.79 17.72 5.77
N HIS A 43 23.63 16.77 6.67
CA HIS A 43 23.79 15.37 6.31
C HIS A 43 22.52 15.01 5.56
N ASP A 44 22.60 14.95 4.23
CA ASP A 44 21.75 14.03 3.47
C ASP A 44 22.04 12.64 4.05
N GLU A 45 21.29 12.24 5.08
CA GLU A 45 21.39 10.89 5.62
C GLU A 45 20.76 9.97 4.58
N GLU A 46 21.63 9.29 3.82
CA GLU A 46 21.22 8.27 2.87
C GLU A 46 20.18 7.34 3.52
N LEU A 47 19.02 7.23 2.88
CA LEU A 47 17.91 6.42 3.38
C LEU A 47 18.42 5.00 3.70
N GLY A 48 18.15 4.52 4.91
CA GLY A 48 18.48 3.14 5.26
C GLY A 48 17.72 2.11 4.42
N LYS A 49 18.20 0.87 4.39
CA LYS A 49 17.57 -0.26 3.68
C LYS A 49 16.23 -0.72 4.27
N GLY A 50 15.84 -0.16 5.41
CA GLY A 50 14.60 -0.45 6.11
C GLY A 50 14.66 -1.71 6.97
N ARG A 51 13.49 -2.25 7.29
CA ARG A 51 13.27 -3.48 8.06
C ARG A 51 12.41 -4.45 7.27
N LEU A 52 12.63 -5.74 7.49
CA LEU A 52 11.77 -6.80 6.97
C LEU A 52 10.98 -7.43 8.11
N ALA A 53 9.66 -7.21 8.09
CA ALA A 53 8.74 -7.88 9.00
C ALA A 53 8.33 -9.22 8.39
N ILE A 54 8.48 -10.31 9.15
CA ILE A 54 8.16 -11.67 8.70
C ILE A 54 7.31 -12.35 9.78
N ALA A 55 6.05 -12.65 9.45
CA ALA A 55 5.18 -13.46 10.30
C ALA A 55 5.58 -14.94 10.21
N ASP A 56 5.64 -15.62 11.35
CA ASP A 56 5.77 -17.07 11.40
C ASP A 56 4.56 -17.74 10.72
N ALA A 57 4.79 -18.88 10.07
CA ALA A 57 3.76 -19.61 9.33
C ALA A 57 2.70 -20.25 10.24
N GLU A 58 3.04 -20.59 11.48
CA GLU A 58 2.18 -21.33 12.41
C GLU A 58 2.03 -20.64 13.77
N GLN A 59 2.98 -19.81 14.17
CA GLN A 59 3.01 -19.14 15.47
C GLN A 59 2.47 -17.71 15.38
N ALA A 60 1.91 -17.24 16.49
CA ALA A 60 1.42 -15.87 16.62
C ALA A 60 2.57 -14.90 16.91
N VAL A 61 3.58 -14.87 16.03
CA VAL A 61 4.79 -14.05 16.18
C VAL A 61 5.14 -13.38 14.85
N VAL A 62 5.58 -12.13 14.92
CA VAL A 62 6.19 -11.40 13.81
C VAL A 62 7.62 -11.04 14.18
N HIS A 63 8.57 -11.47 13.34
CA HIS A 63 9.99 -11.21 13.49
C HIS A 63 10.38 -9.99 12.65
N ILE A 64 11.12 -9.05 13.23
CA ILE A 64 11.57 -7.83 12.55
C ILE A 64 13.08 -7.91 12.36
N PHE A 65 13.53 -7.89 11.10
CA PHE A 65 14.94 -7.89 10.73
C PHE A 65 15.39 -6.52 10.27
N ASP A 66 16.57 -6.08 10.70
CA ASP A 66 17.27 -4.92 10.16
C ASP A 66 17.92 -5.32 8.84
N LEU A 67 17.66 -4.59 7.76
CA LEU A 67 18.17 -4.93 6.43
C LEU A 67 19.57 -4.36 6.16
N GLU A 68 20.12 -3.53 7.05
CA GLU A 68 21.50 -3.07 6.93
C GLU A 68 22.51 -4.19 7.17
N ASP A 69 22.27 -4.99 8.20
CA ASP A 69 23.15 -6.08 8.60
C ASP A 69 22.46 -7.46 8.64
N ASN A 70 21.18 -7.53 8.24
CA ASN A 70 20.34 -8.72 8.24
C ASN A 70 20.13 -9.34 9.63
N SER A 71 20.28 -8.57 10.71
CA SER A 71 20.11 -9.06 12.07
C SER A 71 18.65 -9.01 12.53
N LEU A 72 18.26 -9.95 13.41
CA LEU A 72 16.97 -9.92 14.07
C LEU A 72 16.96 -8.81 15.14
N VAL A 73 16.08 -7.83 14.97
CA VAL A 73 15.89 -6.71 15.91
C VAL A 73 15.01 -7.14 17.08
N ASP A 74 13.82 -7.68 16.77
CA ASP A 74 12.86 -8.13 17.77
C ASP A 74 11.88 -9.18 17.21
N SER A 75 11.15 -9.84 18.11
CA SER A 75 10.09 -10.80 17.80
C SER A 75 8.86 -10.51 18.65
N LEU A 76 7.81 -9.98 18.02
CA LEU A 76 6.63 -9.50 18.70
C LEU A 76 5.52 -10.54 18.66
N THR A 77 4.96 -10.87 19.83
CA THR A 77 3.82 -11.77 19.93
C THR A 77 2.54 -11.03 19.55
N ILE A 78 1.80 -11.55 18.57
CA ILE A 78 0.45 -11.12 18.21
C ILE A 78 -0.58 -12.10 18.80
N GLU A 79 -1.87 -11.80 18.69
CA GLU A 79 -2.92 -12.62 19.30
C GLU A 79 -3.09 -13.99 18.61
N ASN A 80 -2.98 -14.03 17.29
CA ASN A 80 -3.09 -15.25 16.47
C ASN A 80 -2.13 -15.18 15.27
N PRO A 81 -1.77 -16.32 14.64
CA PRO A 81 -0.94 -16.32 13.44
C PRO A 81 -1.52 -15.43 12.33
N ALA A 82 -0.66 -14.64 11.69
CA ALA A 82 -1.07 -13.73 10.63
C ALA A 82 -1.34 -14.50 9.33
N THR A 83 -2.56 -14.35 8.81
CA THR A 83 -2.98 -14.89 7.52
C THR A 83 -2.53 -14.02 6.33
N ALA A 84 -2.32 -12.72 6.58
CA ALA A 84 -1.65 -11.79 5.68
C ALA A 84 -0.84 -10.76 6.49
N LEU A 85 0.19 -10.20 5.88
CA LEU A 85 1.00 -9.13 6.45
C LEU A 85 1.19 -8.07 5.36
N HIS A 86 0.83 -6.84 5.66
CA HIS A 86 0.96 -5.70 4.76
C HIS A 86 1.83 -4.62 5.42
N ALA A 87 2.43 -3.77 4.59
CA ALA A 87 2.92 -2.48 5.06
C ALA A 87 1.74 -1.48 5.06
N SER A 88 1.68 -0.58 6.02
CA SER A 88 0.82 0.61 5.97
C SER A 88 1.21 1.51 4.78
N PRO A 89 0.35 2.47 4.37
CA PRO A 89 0.62 3.37 3.26
C PRO A 89 2.03 3.98 3.22
N GLU A 90 2.52 4.51 4.34
CA GLU A 90 3.87 5.10 4.44
C GLU A 90 4.95 4.09 4.89
N ASN A 91 4.59 2.80 4.96
CA ASN A 91 5.46 1.69 5.31
C ASN A 91 6.01 1.70 6.74
N ARG A 92 5.46 2.52 7.64
CA ARG A 92 5.88 2.51 9.05
C ARG A 92 5.39 1.27 9.80
N TYR A 93 4.16 0.83 9.57
CA TYR A 93 3.53 -0.25 10.32
C TYR A 93 3.43 -1.54 9.52
N ALA A 94 3.76 -2.67 10.16
CA ALA A 94 3.29 -3.97 9.70
C ALA A 94 1.85 -4.19 10.18
N VAL A 95 0.95 -4.44 9.24
CA VAL A 95 -0.48 -4.71 9.48
C VAL A 95 -0.73 -6.21 9.41
N ALA A 96 -0.91 -6.84 10.57
CA ALA A 96 -1.11 -8.27 10.72
C ALA A 96 -2.60 -8.63 10.67
N ILE A 97 -3.02 -9.24 9.56
CA ILE A 97 -4.40 -9.70 9.33
C ILE A 97 -4.57 -11.12 9.86
N GLN A 98 -5.49 -11.32 10.80
CA GLN A 98 -5.82 -12.62 11.39
C GLN A 98 -7.26 -12.99 11.02
N LYS A 99 -7.44 -13.41 9.75
CA LYS A 99 -8.76 -13.54 9.11
C LYS A 99 -9.75 -14.40 9.90
N GLU A 100 -9.30 -15.55 10.41
CA GLU A 100 -10.16 -16.53 11.08
C GLU A 100 -10.73 -16.03 12.41
N THR A 101 -10.00 -15.17 13.12
CA THR A 101 -10.45 -14.56 14.39
C THR A 101 -11.00 -13.16 14.22
N GLY A 102 -10.96 -12.61 13.00
CA GLY A 102 -11.46 -11.29 12.69
C GLY A 102 -10.57 -10.14 13.19
N LYS A 103 -9.34 -10.44 13.61
CA LYS A 103 -8.47 -9.47 14.28
C LYS A 103 -7.50 -8.83 13.28
N VAL A 104 -7.27 -7.53 13.44
CA VAL A 104 -6.18 -6.79 12.78
C VAL A 104 -5.34 -6.08 13.84
N GLN A 105 -4.03 -6.31 13.83
CA GLN A 105 -3.08 -5.68 14.75
C GLN A 105 -1.99 -4.95 13.96
N PHE A 106 -1.45 -3.90 14.56
CA PHE A 106 -0.46 -3.03 13.94
C PHE A 106 0.83 -3.09 14.75
N ILE A 107 1.96 -3.29 14.08
CA ILE A 107 3.28 -3.27 14.68
C ILE A 107 4.00 -2.06 14.10
N ASP A 108 4.36 -1.09 14.94
CA ASP A 108 5.26 -0.01 14.53
C ASP A 108 6.63 -0.62 14.23
N GLY A 109 7.07 -0.44 12.99
CA GLY A 109 8.36 -0.90 12.50
C GLY A 109 9.52 -0.15 13.14
N GLY A 110 9.29 0.98 13.81
CA GLY A 110 10.31 1.77 14.51
C GLY A 110 11.22 2.59 13.60
N LEU A 111 10.88 2.73 12.31
CA LEU A 111 11.58 3.60 11.37
C LEU A 111 10.58 4.65 10.86
N TRP A 112 10.88 5.93 11.09
CA TRP A 112 10.00 7.03 10.71
C TRP A 112 10.78 8.34 10.63
N GLN A 113 10.20 9.35 10.00
CA GLN A 113 10.79 10.69 9.90
C GLN A 113 9.97 11.74 10.64
N GLU A 114 10.65 12.71 11.25
CA GLU A 114 10.04 13.91 11.84
C GLU A 114 10.34 15.13 10.97
N ALA A 115 9.32 15.83 10.49
CA ALA A 115 9.51 17.05 9.71
C ALA A 115 9.90 18.25 10.60
N HIS A 116 11.03 18.89 10.29
CA HIS A 116 11.51 20.13 10.93
C HIS A 116 11.46 21.33 9.98
N GLY A 117 10.49 21.34 9.06
CA GLY A 117 10.22 22.45 8.15
C GLY A 117 11.17 22.50 6.95
N ASP A 118 12.49 22.50 7.16
CA ASP A 118 13.54 22.54 6.12
C ASP A 118 14.40 21.28 6.05
N HIS A 119 14.12 20.28 6.89
CA HIS A 119 14.69 18.94 6.83
C HIS A 119 13.77 17.92 7.53
N TYR A 120 14.14 16.64 7.45
CA TYR A 120 13.55 15.56 8.21
C TYR A 120 14.60 14.90 9.10
N ASP A 121 14.28 14.73 10.38
CA ASP A 121 15.07 13.90 11.29
C ASP A 121 14.64 12.44 11.13
N GLN A 122 15.58 11.55 10.81
CA GLN A 122 15.33 10.11 10.77
C GLN A 122 15.36 9.53 12.19
N HIS A 123 14.35 8.72 12.53
CA HIS A 123 14.24 8.06 13.82
C HIS A 123 14.36 6.55 13.66
N VAL A 124 15.18 5.94 14.53
CA VAL A 124 15.39 4.50 14.63
C VAL A 124 15.07 4.04 16.05
N ASP A 125 13.82 3.62 16.25
CA ASP A 125 13.29 3.11 17.50
C ASP A 125 13.23 1.58 17.51
N ALA A 126 12.98 1.01 18.68
CA ALA A 126 12.63 -0.41 18.78
C ALA A 126 11.23 -0.65 18.18
N PRO A 127 11.00 -1.77 17.46
CA PRO A 127 9.66 -2.13 17.01
C PRO A 127 8.71 -2.34 18.20
N GLU A 128 7.44 -1.98 18.04
CA GLU A 128 6.45 -2.11 19.11
C GLU A 128 5.08 -2.54 18.56
N LEU A 129 4.41 -3.47 19.24
CA LEU A 129 3.01 -3.78 18.98
C LEU A 129 2.14 -2.65 19.54
N THR A 130 1.41 -1.95 18.68
CA THR A 130 0.59 -0.82 19.12
C THR A 130 -0.62 -1.29 19.94
N SER A 131 -1.20 -0.40 20.74
CA SER A 131 -2.47 -0.65 21.44
C SER A 131 -3.68 -0.60 20.51
N PHE A 132 -3.56 0.06 19.35
CA PHE A 132 -4.62 0.10 18.35
C PHE A 132 -4.80 -1.27 17.70
N SER A 133 -6.03 -1.73 17.64
CA SER A 133 -6.41 -2.92 16.89
C SER A 133 -7.84 -2.81 16.39
N MET A 134 -8.15 -3.55 15.35
CA MET A 134 -9.49 -3.62 14.77
C MET A 134 -10.03 -5.04 14.89
N GLN A 135 -11.35 -5.13 14.99
CA GLN A 135 -12.08 -6.38 15.10
C GLN A 135 -13.30 -6.32 14.18
N GLY A 136 -13.43 -7.30 13.30
CA GLY A 136 -14.57 -7.46 12.40
C GLY A 136 -14.53 -8.82 11.72
N ALA A 137 -15.64 -9.31 11.19
CA ALA A 137 -15.67 -10.64 10.58
C ALA A 137 -14.86 -10.68 9.27
N LYS A 138 -13.87 -11.60 9.21
CA LYS A 138 -13.08 -11.92 8.01
C LYS A 138 -12.45 -10.69 7.33
N PRO A 139 -11.48 -9.99 7.97
CA PRO A 139 -10.68 -8.98 7.28
C PRO A 139 -10.02 -9.60 6.04
N ALA A 140 -10.08 -8.88 4.93
CA ALA A 140 -9.75 -9.39 3.61
C ALA A 140 -8.94 -8.40 2.77
N HIS A 141 -9.58 -7.66 1.87
CA HIS A 141 -8.88 -6.73 0.98
C HIS A 141 -8.28 -5.56 1.76
N PHE A 142 -7.00 -5.30 1.51
CA PHE A 142 -6.21 -4.18 2.04
C PHE A 142 -5.57 -3.47 0.85
N VAL A 143 -6.12 -2.33 0.45
CA VAL A 143 -5.81 -1.65 -0.81
C VAL A 143 -5.32 -0.24 -0.54
N SER A 144 -3.99 -0.04 -0.62
CA SER A 144 -3.35 1.25 -0.40
C SER A 144 -3.39 2.12 -1.65
N ARG A 145 -3.53 3.44 -1.46
CA ARG A 145 -3.43 4.48 -2.48
C ARG A 145 -2.94 5.77 -1.84
N GLY A 146 -1.77 6.25 -2.26
CA GLY A 146 -1.11 7.38 -1.60
C GLY A 146 -0.91 7.09 -0.11
N GLU A 147 -1.26 8.04 0.74
CA GLU A 147 -1.16 7.97 2.22
C GLU A 147 -2.32 7.22 2.88
N GLN A 148 -3.26 6.68 2.11
CA GLN A 148 -4.45 6.03 2.65
C GLN A 148 -4.55 4.56 2.24
N VAL A 149 -5.31 3.79 3.02
CA VAL A 149 -5.66 2.41 2.72
C VAL A 149 -7.13 2.13 3.01
N ALA A 150 -7.75 1.38 2.10
CA ALA A 150 -9.06 0.78 2.29
C ALA A 150 -8.90 -0.64 2.84
N LEU A 151 -9.43 -0.90 4.03
CA LEU A 151 -9.52 -2.21 4.68
C LEU A 151 -10.96 -2.70 4.66
N PHE A 152 -11.18 -3.85 4.02
CA PHE A 152 -12.49 -4.50 3.91
C PHE A 152 -12.59 -5.67 4.90
N PHE A 153 -13.68 -5.70 5.67
CA PHE A 153 -14.12 -6.87 6.43
C PHE A 153 -15.29 -7.50 5.69
N ASP A 154 -15.19 -8.79 5.35
CA ASP A 154 -16.17 -9.43 4.45
C ASP A 154 -17.55 -9.64 5.11
N GLY A 155 -17.62 -9.62 6.45
CA GLY A 155 -18.80 -10.07 7.17
C GLY A 155 -18.97 -11.60 7.09
N ASN A 156 -20.15 -12.09 7.45
CA ASN A 156 -20.53 -13.49 7.30
C ASN A 156 -22.04 -13.70 7.13
N ASP A 157 -22.39 -14.91 6.68
CA ASP A 157 -23.76 -15.35 6.47
C ASP A 157 -24.53 -15.68 7.77
N VAL A 158 -23.91 -15.47 8.94
CA VAL A 158 -24.51 -15.70 10.26
C VAL A 158 -24.82 -14.42 11.03
N GLY A 159 -24.81 -13.26 10.35
CA GLY A 159 -25.42 -12.03 10.83
C GLY A 159 -24.49 -10.83 11.00
N GLU A 160 -23.23 -10.93 10.56
CA GLU A 160 -22.31 -9.78 10.50
C GLU A 160 -22.24 -9.29 9.06
N ASN A 161 -22.58 -8.02 8.83
CA ASN A 161 -22.46 -7.42 7.51
C ASN A 161 -20.99 -7.11 7.18
N ALA A 162 -20.73 -6.79 5.91
CA ALA A 162 -19.43 -6.29 5.51
C ALA A 162 -19.22 -4.87 6.06
N GLU A 163 -17.96 -4.48 6.18
CA GLU A 163 -17.53 -3.16 6.64
C GLU A 163 -16.34 -2.69 5.80
N LEU A 164 -16.31 -1.41 5.43
CA LEU A 164 -15.18 -0.76 4.76
C LEU A 164 -14.63 0.34 5.65
N ASN A 165 -13.32 0.32 5.88
CA ASN A 165 -12.62 1.28 6.74
C ASN A 165 -11.49 1.95 5.98
N ILE A 166 -11.34 3.26 6.14
CA ILE A 166 -10.24 4.05 5.59
C ILE A 166 -9.28 4.39 6.72
N LEU A 167 -7.99 4.11 6.51
CA LEU A 167 -6.90 4.36 7.45
C LEU A 167 -5.75 5.09 6.74
N SER A 168 -4.89 5.72 7.53
CA SER A 168 -3.54 6.19 7.22
C SER A 168 -2.59 5.85 8.39
N ASP A 169 -1.29 6.03 8.22
CA ASP A 169 -0.31 5.85 9.28
C ASP A 169 -0.55 6.82 10.47
N GLU A 170 -0.96 8.07 10.23
CA GLU A 170 -1.35 9.00 11.30
C GLU A 170 -2.61 8.56 12.01
N SER A 171 -3.58 8.00 11.28
CA SER A 171 -4.80 7.48 11.90
C SER A 171 -4.48 6.27 12.80
N ILE A 172 -3.55 5.41 12.39
CA ILE A 172 -3.07 4.27 13.18
C ILE A 172 -2.37 4.79 14.44
N LYS A 173 -1.46 5.76 14.30
CA LYS A 173 -0.78 6.42 15.43
C LYS A 173 -1.77 7.08 16.40
N ALA A 174 -2.83 7.69 15.87
CA ALA A 174 -3.87 8.36 16.64
C ALA A 174 -4.95 7.39 17.17
N GLU A 175 -4.84 6.10 16.87
CA GLU A 175 -5.78 5.04 17.22
C GLU A 175 -7.22 5.31 16.72
N LYS A 176 -7.34 5.74 15.47
CA LYS A 176 -8.60 6.18 14.86
C LYS A 176 -8.79 5.62 13.45
N ILE A 177 -10.05 5.54 13.06
CA ILE A 177 -10.47 5.30 11.68
C ILE A 177 -10.77 6.66 11.05
N ILE A 178 -10.31 6.89 9.81
CA ILE A 178 -10.55 8.15 9.09
C ILE A 178 -12.03 8.24 8.70
N ALA A 179 -12.52 7.22 8.00
CA ALA A 179 -13.90 7.09 7.59
C ALA A 179 -14.30 5.62 7.51
N HIS A 180 -15.58 5.32 7.70
CA HIS A 180 -16.10 3.96 7.62
C HIS A 180 -17.43 3.89 6.87
N HIS A 181 -17.78 2.68 6.43
CA HIS A 181 -19.07 2.35 5.85
C HIS A 181 -19.50 0.95 6.27
N ASP A 182 -20.67 0.86 6.90
CA ASP A 182 -21.34 -0.40 7.19
C ASP A 182 -22.27 -0.75 6.03
N PHE A 183 -22.10 -1.95 5.45
CA PHE A 183 -22.98 -2.44 4.40
C PHE A 183 -24.23 -3.10 4.98
N ASP A 184 -25.24 -3.31 4.12
CA ASP A 184 -26.49 -3.99 4.49
C ASP A 184 -26.42 -5.54 4.36
N THR A 185 -25.26 -6.07 3.96
CA THR A 185 -25.02 -7.51 3.81
C THR A 185 -23.53 -7.84 3.93
N TYR A 186 -23.20 -9.11 4.15
CA TYR A 186 -21.86 -9.64 3.93
C TYR A 186 -21.53 -9.73 2.42
N MET A 187 -20.25 -9.56 2.08
CA MET A 187 -19.69 -9.78 0.75
C MET A 187 -18.17 -9.87 0.82
N HIS A 188 -17.54 -10.62 -0.09
CA HIS A 188 -16.10 -10.52 -0.29
C HIS A 188 -15.80 -9.37 -1.25
N GLY A 189 -15.75 -8.16 -0.70
CA GLY A 189 -15.70 -6.91 -1.44
C GLY A 189 -14.30 -6.32 -1.56
N THR A 190 -14.20 -5.22 -2.30
CA THR A 190 -12.97 -4.44 -2.49
C THR A 190 -13.31 -2.97 -2.67
N ALA A 191 -12.32 -2.09 -2.46
CA ALA A 191 -12.48 -0.65 -2.59
C ALA A 191 -11.22 0.02 -3.15
N GLU A 192 -11.41 1.06 -3.95
CA GLU A 192 -10.39 1.84 -4.63
C GLU A 192 -10.55 3.32 -4.24
N ILE A 193 -9.59 3.87 -3.50
CA ILE A 193 -9.60 5.28 -3.05
C ILE A 193 -9.19 6.18 -4.22
N ARG A 194 -9.91 7.27 -4.44
CA ARG A 194 -9.78 8.15 -5.59
C ARG A 194 -10.00 9.62 -5.19
N GLY A 195 -8.97 10.23 -4.63
CA GLY A 195 -9.10 11.57 -4.04
C GLY A 195 -10.09 11.53 -2.87
N GLU A 196 -11.11 12.39 -2.90
CA GLU A 196 -12.17 12.42 -1.88
C GLU A 196 -13.25 11.33 -2.08
N TYR A 197 -13.11 10.49 -3.11
CA TYR A 197 -14.06 9.42 -3.42
C TYR A 197 -13.47 8.04 -3.13
N VAL A 198 -14.35 7.06 -2.93
CA VAL A 198 -14.02 5.64 -2.84
C VAL A 198 -14.97 4.88 -3.74
N LEU A 199 -14.44 4.12 -4.70
CA LEU A 199 -15.24 3.20 -5.49
C LEU A 199 -15.22 1.85 -4.80
N SER A 200 -16.37 1.35 -4.36
CA SER A 200 -16.47 0.09 -3.64
C SER A 200 -17.58 -0.78 -4.19
N THR A 201 -17.49 -2.07 -3.91
CA THR A 201 -18.46 -3.06 -4.33
C THR A 201 -19.76 -2.98 -3.54
N LEU A 202 -20.87 -3.35 -4.18
CA LEU A 202 -22.15 -3.66 -3.56
C LEU A 202 -22.58 -5.08 -3.92
N ARG A 203 -23.26 -5.73 -2.97
CA ARG A 203 -23.89 -7.03 -3.16
C ARG A 203 -25.37 -6.92 -2.82
N VAL A 204 -26.22 -7.44 -3.69
CA VAL A 204 -27.65 -7.58 -3.39
C VAL A 204 -27.82 -8.68 -2.33
N SER A 205 -28.53 -8.38 -1.24
CA SER A 205 -28.60 -9.25 -0.05
C SER A 205 -29.05 -10.71 -0.33
N ASP A 206 -29.92 -10.93 -1.32
CA ASP A 206 -30.46 -12.24 -1.71
C ASP A 206 -29.68 -12.93 -2.85
N ALA A 207 -28.56 -12.35 -3.31
CA ALA A 207 -27.71 -12.96 -4.33
C ALA A 207 -27.08 -14.28 -3.83
N GLU A 208 -26.89 -15.25 -4.72
CA GLU A 208 -26.16 -16.48 -4.37
C GLU A 208 -24.67 -16.19 -4.12
N GLY A 209 -24.03 -16.95 -3.23
CA GLY A 209 -22.61 -16.82 -2.94
C GLY A 209 -22.25 -15.55 -2.14
N THR A 210 -20.95 -15.22 -2.12
CA THR A 210 -20.40 -14.11 -1.35
C THR A 210 -19.87 -12.98 -2.21
N LEU A 211 -19.76 -13.16 -3.54
CA LEU A 211 -19.16 -12.17 -4.41
C LEU A 211 -20.16 -11.05 -4.74
N PRO A 212 -19.71 -9.80 -4.78
CA PRO A 212 -20.54 -8.67 -5.17
C PRO A 212 -20.89 -8.70 -6.66
N ASN A 213 -21.90 -7.91 -7.03
CA ASN A 213 -22.43 -7.85 -8.40
C ASN A 213 -22.56 -6.42 -8.95
N GLU A 214 -22.25 -5.42 -8.12
CA GLU A 214 -22.43 -3.99 -8.39
C GLU A 214 -21.23 -3.19 -7.87
N VAL A 215 -21.07 -1.98 -8.39
CA VAL A 215 -20.08 -1.00 -7.95
C VAL A 215 -20.79 0.31 -7.67
N ALA A 216 -20.39 0.97 -6.60
CA ALA A 216 -20.87 2.28 -6.19
C ALA A 216 -19.70 3.25 -5.98
N VAL A 217 -20.02 4.53 -6.14
CA VAL A 217 -19.14 5.64 -5.77
C VAL A 217 -19.61 6.16 -4.42
N PHE A 218 -18.66 6.27 -3.50
CA PHE A 218 -18.85 6.93 -2.22
C PHE A 218 -17.98 8.19 -2.16
N GLU A 219 -18.44 9.22 -1.46
CA GLU A 219 -17.64 10.40 -1.10
C GLU A 219 -17.30 10.35 0.40
N ILE A 220 -16.08 10.73 0.76
CA ILE A 220 -15.62 10.79 2.14
C ILE A 220 -16.17 12.06 2.79
N HIS A 221 -17.13 11.94 3.70
CA HIS A 221 -17.74 13.06 4.43
C HIS A 221 -17.40 12.99 5.92
N GLY A 222 -16.24 13.54 6.30
CA GLY A 222 -15.78 13.48 7.68
C GLY A 222 -15.42 12.04 8.07
N ASP A 223 -16.21 11.44 8.95
CA ASP A 223 -15.96 10.11 9.53
C ASP A 223 -16.73 8.96 8.86
N HIS A 224 -17.45 9.22 7.77
CA HIS A 224 -18.23 8.21 7.04
C HIS A 224 -18.15 8.36 5.52
N LEU A 225 -18.51 7.29 4.81
CA LEU A 225 -18.64 7.30 3.35
C LEU A 225 -20.11 7.49 2.93
N HIS A 226 -20.40 8.55 2.18
CA HIS A 226 -21.73 8.83 1.63
C HIS A 226 -21.86 8.23 0.23
N GLN A 227 -22.88 7.42 -0.03
CA GLN A 227 -23.07 6.82 -1.37
C GLN A 227 -23.66 7.84 -2.35
N GLU A 228 -22.89 8.22 -3.37
CA GLU A 228 -23.26 9.22 -4.37
C GLU A 228 -23.92 8.58 -5.62
N GLN A 229 -23.40 7.42 -6.04
CA GLN A 229 -23.81 6.77 -7.30
C GLN A 229 -23.72 5.25 -7.18
N VAL A 230 -24.64 4.55 -7.84
CA VAL A 230 -24.51 3.12 -8.15
C VAL A 230 -24.55 2.98 -9.67
N PHE A 231 -23.61 2.24 -10.25
CA PHE A 231 -23.58 2.05 -11.70
C PHE A 231 -24.66 1.08 -12.17
N ASP A 232 -25.27 1.39 -13.32
CA ASP A 232 -26.24 0.50 -13.97
C ASP A 232 -25.55 -0.74 -14.57
N THR A 233 -24.32 -0.59 -15.05
CA THR A 233 -23.53 -1.72 -15.57
C THR A 233 -23.18 -2.67 -14.44
N LYS A 234 -23.68 -3.89 -14.52
CA LYS A 234 -23.42 -4.94 -13.53
C LYS A 234 -22.05 -5.57 -13.73
N CYS A 235 -21.51 -6.07 -12.64
CA CYS A 235 -20.25 -6.81 -12.60
C CYS A 235 -20.49 -8.11 -11.83
N PRO A 236 -21.15 -9.11 -12.44
CA PRO A 236 -21.46 -10.38 -11.77
C PRO A 236 -20.18 -11.07 -11.26
N ASP A 237 -20.28 -11.72 -10.10
CA ASP A 237 -19.17 -12.38 -9.39
C ASP A 237 -17.88 -11.54 -9.35
N LEU A 238 -18.00 -10.25 -9.02
CA LEU A 238 -16.90 -9.31 -9.00
C LEU A 238 -15.81 -9.78 -8.04
N HIS A 239 -14.58 -9.87 -8.55
CA HIS A 239 -13.40 -10.09 -7.72
C HIS A 239 -12.15 -9.52 -8.40
N GLY A 240 -11.43 -8.67 -7.66
CA GLY A 240 -10.25 -7.98 -8.14
C GLY A 240 -10.61 -6.58 -8.64
N SER A 241 -9.95 -5.59 -8.05
CA SER A 241 -9.98 -4.20 -8.48
C SER A 241 -8.56 -3.68 -8.60
N PHE A 242 -8.42 -2.63 -9.41
CA PHE A 242 -7.22 -1.82 -9.45
C PHE A 242 -7.55 -0.47 -10.11
N GLN A 243 -6.67 0.51 -9.95
CA GLN A 243 -6.76 1.78 -10.66
C GLN A 243 -5.40 2.25 -11.16
N ASN A 244 -5.36 2.86 -12.34
CA ASN A 244 -4.24 3.70 -12.76
C ASN A 244 -4.65 5.18 -12.71
N GLU A 245 -3.82 6.07 -13.25
CA GLU A 245 -4.09 7.51 -13.24
C GLU A 245 -5.46 7.87 -13.87
N ASN A 246 -5.97 7.11 -14.83
CA ASN A 246 -7.13 7.50 -15.63
C ASN A 246 -8.38 6.64 -15.39
N TYR A 247 -8.21 5.38 -15.02
CA TYR A 247 -9.29 4.40 -14.92
C TYR A 247 -9.22 3.61 -13.62
N ILE A 248 -10.39 3.31 -13.07
CA ILE A 248 -10.61 2.26 -12.08
C ILE A 248 -11.19 1.05 -12.82
N ALA A 249 -10.77 -0.16 -12.48
CA ALA A 249 -11.24 -1.39 -13.11
C ALA A 249 -11.63 -2.42 -12.07
N PHE A 250 -12.68 -3.18 -12.36
CA PHE A 250 -13.19 -4.29 -11.58
C PHE A 250 -13.37 -5.51 -12.48
N ALA A 251 -12.81 -6.64 -12.09
CA ALA A 251 -12.95 -7.89 -12.84
C ALA A 251 -14.23 -8.63 -12.44
N CYS A 252 -14.98 -9.06 -13.45
CA CYS A 252 -16.29 -9.69 -13.35
C CYS A 252 -16.26 -11.07 -14.03
N ASP A 253 -17.32 -11.87 -13.88
CA ASP A 253 -17.48 -13.14 -14.60
C ASP A 253 -17.53 -12.97 -16.12
N ASP A 254 -18.10 -11.85 -16.57
CA ASP A 254 -18.43 -11.57 -17.96
C ASP A 254 -17.54 -10.50 -18.62
N GLY A 255 -16.47 -10.06 -17.95
CA GLY A 255 -15.53 -9.08 -18.49
C GLY A 255 -14.89 -8.19 -17.42
N ILE A 256 -14.53 -6.97 -17.82
CA ILE A 256 -13.96 -5.95 -16.93
C ILE A 256 -14.86 -4.72 -16.96
N LEU A 257 -15.39 -4.32 -15.81
CA LEU A 257 -16.03 -3.02 -15.63
C LEU A 257 -14.93 -1.97 -15.46
N THR A 258 -14.90 -0.95 -16.30
CA THR A 258 -13.98 0.19 -16.14
C THR A 258 -14.77 1.45 -15.82
N VAL A 259 -14.19 2.32 -15.00
CA VAL A 259 -14.78 3.60 -14.60
C VAL A 259 -13.73 4.69 -14.83
N GLN A 260 -14.10 5.73 -15.56
CA GLN A 260 -13.30 6.93 -15.73
C GLN A 260 -13.85 8.06 -14.85
N GLN A 261 -12.96 8.85 -14.27
CA GLN A 261 -13.32 10.02 -13.48
C GLN A 261 -12.94 11.31 -14.21
N GLU A 262 -13.89 12.22 -14.35
CA GLU A 262 -13.67 13.59 -14.81
C GLU A 262 -14.21 14.57 -13.75
N GLY A 263 -13.32 15.10 -12.91
CA GLY A 263 -13.71 15.88 -11.73
C GLY A 263 -14.51 15.02 -10.76
N SER A 264 -15.75 15.42 -10.45
CA SER A 264 -16.67 14.65 -9.59
C SER A 264 -17.60 13.71 -10.38
N THR A 265 -17.44 13.60 -11.70
CA THR A 265 -18.28 12.74 -12.55
C THR A 265 -17.58 11.42 -12.83
N PHE A 266 -18.31 10.31 -12.62
CA PHE A 266 -17.82 8.96 -12.89
C PHE A 266 -18.65 8.31 -14.00
N THR A 267 -17.95 7.80 -15.02
CA THR A 267 -18.59 7.15 -16.18
C THR A 267 -18.06 5.73 -16.33
N ASP A 268 -18.96 4.75 -16.37
CA ASP A 268 -18.64 3.34 -16.51
C ASP A 268 -18.69 2.84 -17.97
N SER A 269 -17.89 1.81 -18.24
CA SER A 269 -17.93 1.01 -19.46
C SER A 269 -17.64 -0.46 -19.15
N LYS A 270 -17.97 -1.36 -20.07
CA LYS A 270 -17.74 -2.80 -19.94
C LYS A 270 -16.90 -3.32 -21.09
N ILE A 271 -15.74 -3.89 -20.77
CA ILE A 271 -14.89 -4.60 -21.71
C ILE A 271 -15.25 -6.09 -21.63
N ALA A 272 -15.85 -6.63 -22.68
CA ALA A 272 -16.17 -8.05 -22.74
C ALA A 272 -14.89 -8.90 -22.89
N TYR A 273 -14.89 -10.11 -22.34
CA TYR A 273 -13.80 -11.04 -22.59
C TYR A 273 -13.69 -11.41 -24.08
N PRO A 274 -12.48 -11.39 -24.66
CA PRO A 274 -12.26 -11.90 -26.00
C PRO A 274 -12.39 -13.42 -26.01
N ALA A 275 -12.66 -14.02 -27.17
CA ALA A 275 -12.97 -15.44 -27.31
C ALA A 275 -11.84 -16.39 -26.86
N ASP A 276 -10.62 -15.87 -26.73
CA ASP A 276 -9.42 -16.58 -26.30
C ASP A 276 -9.20 -16.56 -24.78
N VAL A 277 -9.96 -15.79 -24.00
CA VAL A 277 -10.06 -15.93 -22.55
C VAL A 277 -11.10 -17.00 -22.23
N PRO A 278 -10.72 -18.20 -21.77
CA PRO A 278 -11.71 -19.22 -21.43
C PRO A 278 -12.51 -18.80 -20.19
N GLU A 279 -13.82 -19.00 -20.18
CA GLU A 279 -14.69 -18.71 -19.02
C GLU A 279 -14.15 -19.34 -17.71
N SER A 280 -13.61 -20.56 -17.78
CA SER A 280 -12.97 -21.24 -16.64
C SER A 280 -11.66 -20.60 -16.14
N LYS A 281 -11.20 -19.53 -16.81
CA LYS A 281 -9.96 -18.81 -16.55
C LYS A 281 -10.16 -17.30 -16.63
N ARG A 282 -11.34 -16.81 -16.26
CA ARG A 282 -11.58 -15.37 -16.14
C ARG A 282 -10.53 -14.67 -15.29
N ILE A 283 -10.43 -13.36 -15.44
CA ILE A 283 -9.54 -12.52 -14.64
C ILE A 283 -10.10 -12.44 -13.21
N TRP A 284 -9.24 -12.70 -12.23
CA TRP A 284 -9.57 -12.68 -10.79
C TRP A 284 -8.84 -11.57 -10.03
N THR A 285 -7.77 -11.05 -10.63
CA THR A 285 -6.94 -10.04 -10.01
C THR A 285 -6.54 -9.05 -11.08
N ILE A 286 -6.68 -7.77 -10.77
CA ILE A 286 -6.15 -6.70 -11.59
C ILE A 286 -4.97 -6.10 -10.84
N LYS A 287 -3.90 -5.83 -11.59
CA LYS A 287 -2.74 -5.07 -11.14
C LYS A 287 -2.39 -4.05 -12.21
N GLY A 288 -1.46 -3.18 -11.91
CA GLY A 288 -0.99 -2.21 -12.88
C GLY A 288 0.02 -1.28 -12.25
N SER A 289 0.29 -0.23 -12.98
CA SER A 289 1.24 0.81 -12.64
C SER A 289 0.62 2.15 -12.99
N GLU A 290 0.95 3.18 -12.21
CA GLU A 290 0.64 4.56 -12.57
C GLU A 290 1.44 5.05 -13.79
N HIS A 291 2.55 4.38 -14.11
CA HIS A 291 3.36 4.62 -15.30
C HIS A 291 2.79 3.96 -16.57
N SER A 292 1.64 3.26 -16.49
CA SER A 292 1.00 2.63 -17.64
C SER A 292 -0.46 3.03 -17.81
N ALA A 293 -0.83 3.33 -19.06
CA ALA A 293 -2.23 3.52 -19.45
C ALA A 293 -3.03 2.19 -19.46
N THR A 294 -2.32 1.06 -19.46
CA THR A 294 -2.91 -0.28 -19.46
C THR A 294 -2.83 -0.91 -18.07
N LEU A 295 -3.67 -1.91 -17.84
CA LEU A 295 -3.69 -2.71 -16.61
C LEU A 295 -3.33 -4.16 -16.94
N LEU A 296 -3.03 -4.93 -15.91
CA LEU A 296 -2.74 -6.36 -16.00
C LEU A 296 -3.85 -7.16 -15.34
N GLY A 297 -4.48 -8.05 -16.10
CA GLY A 297 -5.44 -9.02 -15.64
C GLY A 297 -4.80 -10.39 -15.43
N LEU A 298 -4.86 -10.90 -14.20
CA LEU A 298 -4.23 -12.15 -13.82
C LEU A 298 -5.28 -13.26 -13.67
N THR A 299 -4.93 -14.41 -14.23
CA THR A 299 -5.69 -15.66 -14.18
C THR A 299 -4.75 -16.76 -13.67
N PRO A 300 -5.25 -17.90 -13.15
CA PRO A 300 -4.38 -18.99 -12.70
C PRO A 300 -3.40 -19.55 -13.75
N ARG A 301 -3.52 -19.18 -15.04
CA ARG A 301 -2.68 -19.72 -16.12
C ARG A 301 -2.23 -18.68 -17.15
N GLY A 302 -2.31 -17.40 -16.84
CA GLY A 302 -1.97 -16.35 -17.80
C GLY A 302 -2.14 -14.95 -17.25
N ILE A 303 -1.42 -14.02 -17.87
CA ILE A 303 -1.47 -12.59 -17.61
C ILE A 303 -1.96 -11.94 -18.90
N PHE A 304 -2.90 -11.02 -18.78
CA PHE A 304 -3.51 -10.30 -19.88
C PHE A 304 -3.28 -8.82 -19.71
N VAL A 305 -3.07 -8.10 -20.81
CA VAL A 305 -3.08 -6.63 -20.83
C VAL A 305 -4.52 -6.18 -21.07
N ILE A 306 -5.04 -5.37 -20.18
CA ILE A 306 -6.34 -4.71 -20.27
C ILE A 306 -6.07 -3.28 -20.73
N ASP A 307 -6.68 -2.87 -21.83
CA ASP A 307 -6.60 -1.52 -22.38
C ASP A 307 -7.97 -0.83 -22.22
N PRO A 308 -8.16 0.00 -21.17
CA PRO A 308 -9.40 0.73 -20.97
C PRO A 308 -9.69 1.77 -22.04
N VAL A 309 -8.67 2.28 -22.74
CA VAL A 309 -8.84 3.32 -23.76
C VAL A 309 -9.39 2.69 -25.04
N ASN A 310 -8.78 1.61 -25.51
CA ASN A 310 -9.21 0.90 -26.71
C ASN A 310 -10.27 -0.18 -26.45
N GLN A 311 -10.71 -0.33 -25.19
CA GLN A 311 -11.71 -1.31 -24.76
C GLN A 311 -11.33 -2.74 -25.17
N GLY A 312 -10.07 -3.11 -24.93
CA GLY A 312 -9.49 -4.37 -25.38
C GLY A 312 -8.84 -5.16 -24.25
N ILE A 313 -8.74 -6.48 -24.45
CA ILE A 313 -7.95 -7.38 -23.61
C ILE A 313 -7.11 -8.24 -24.56
N SER A 314 -5.81 -8.35 -24.29
CA SER A 314 -4.89 -9.20 -25.04
C SER A 314 -4.03 -10.01 -24.09
N LEU A 315 -3.48 -11.14 -24.55
CA LEU A 315 -2.52 -11.91 -23.75
C LEU A 315 -1.20 -11.13 -23.64
N LEU A 316 -0.61 -11.09 -22.44
CA LEU A 316 0.77 -10.65 -22.27
C LEU A 316 1.68 -11.74 -22.88
N GLU A 317 2.42 -11.39 -23.94
CA GLU A 317 3.30 -12.33 -24.61
C GLU A 317 4.47 -12.73 -23.71
N ARG A 318 4.60 -14.04 -23.46
CA ARG A 318 5.68 -14.65 -22.67
C ARG A 318 6.12 -15.97 -23.29
N PRO A 319 7.36 -16.45 -23.03
CA PRO A 319 7.78 -17.78 -23.43
C PRO A 319 6.74 -18.86 -23.10
N ALA A 320 6.45 -19.73 -24.06
CA ALA A 320 5.29 -20.63 -23.98
C ALA A 320 5.34 -21.59 -22.78
N ASP A 321 6.54 -21.95 -22.33
CA ASP A 321 6.75 -22.84 -21.20
C ASP A 321 6.53 -22.15 -19.84
N GLU A 322 6.55 -20.82 -19.78
CA GLU A 322 6.19 -20.03 -18.60
C GLU A 322 4.67 -19.93 -18.41
N ASN A 323 3.87 -20.06 -19.48
CA ASN A 323 2.40 -20.05 -19.40
C ASN A 323 1.79 -21.34 -18.77
N SER A 324 2.64 -22.29 -18.38
CA SER A 324 2.22 -23.51 -17.68
C SER A 324 2.21 -23.36 -16.15
N TYR A 325 2.89 -22.34 -15.63
CA TYR A 325 3.07 -22.05 -14.21
C TYR A 325 2.56 -20.64 -13.92
N PHE A 326 1.85 -20.43 -12.80
CA PHE A 326 1.48 -19.09 -12.38
C PHE A 326 2.62 -18.53 -11.53
N PRO A 327 3.39 -17.54 -12.03
CA PRO A 327 4.53 -17.03 -11.31
C PRO A 327 4.12 -16.31 -10.02
N ARG A 328 5.03 -16.31 -9.05
CA ARG A 328 4.94 -15.33 -7.95
C ARG A 328 5.29 -13.97 -8.54
N TYR A 329 4.60 -12.94 -8.11
CA TYR A 329 4.78 -11.61 -8.67
C TYR A 329 4.74 -10.54 -7.59
N THR A 330 5.37 -9.42 -7.89
CA THR A 330 5.25 -8.14 -7.18
C THR A 330 5.52 -7.02 -8.18
N PHE A 331 5.42 -5.78 -7.71
CA PHE A 331 6.03 -4.64 -8.37
C PHE A 331 7.27 -4.20 -7.60
N ASP A 332 8.16 -3.48 -8.26
CA ASP A 332 9.26 -2.76 -7.61
C ASP A 332 8.76 -1.60 -6.72
N ALA A 333 9.68 -0.81 -6.19
CA ALA A 333 9.38 0.31 -5.30
C ALA A 333 8.39 1.29 -5.93
N HIS A 334 8.72 1.73 -7.15
CA HIS A 334 8.06 2.80 -7.90
C HIS A 334 6.91 2.31 -8.78
N HIS A 335 6.60 1.01 -8.76
CA HIS A 335 5.65 0.37 -9.67
C HIS A 335 6.02 0.49 -11.16
N GLU A 336 7.29 0.72 -11.49
CA GLU A 336 7.76 0.83 -12.87
C GLU A 336 7.88 -0.55 -13.53
N HIS A 337 8.18 -1.59 -12.75
CA HIS A 337 8.31 -2.96 -13.25
C HIS A 337 7.37 -3.94 -12.56
N LEU A 338 6.70 -4.77 -13.36
CA LEU A 338 6.14 -6.04 -12.89
C LEU A 338 7.28 -7.06 -12.78
N LEU A 339 7.51 -7.57 -11.58
CA LEU A 339 8.50 -8.60 -11.32
C LEU A 339 7.81 -9.97 -11.24
N LEU A 340 8.22 -10.92 -12.08
CA LEU A 340 7.70 -12.29 -12.13
C LEU A 340 8.81 -13.30 -11.82
N LEU A 341 8.67 -14.05 -10.71
CA LEU A 341 9.53 -15.19 -10.42
C LEU A 341 8.98 -16.43 -11.12
N ASP A 342 9.71 -16.89 -12.13
CA ASP A 342 9.33 -18.04 -12.94
C ASP A 342 9.67 -19.38 -12.26
N LYS A 343 9.24 -20.47 -12.89
CA LYS A 343 9.47 -21.84 -12.40
C LYS A 343 10.95 -22.27 -12.43
N ASN A 344 11.78 -21.59 -13.23
CA ASN A 344 13.21 -21.88 -13.35
C ASN A 344 14.02 -21.15 -12.26
N GLY A 345 13.36 -20.35 -11.42
CA GLY A 345 13.98 -19.58 -10.35
C GLY A 345 14.53 -18.23 -10.81
N ALA A 346 14.18 -17.76 -12.00
CA ALA A 346 14.59 -16.45 -12.48
C ALA A 346 13.51 -15.38 -12.22
N LEU A 347 13.96 -14.19 -11.81
CA LEU A 347 13.14 -13.00 -11.63
C LEU A 347 13.14 -12.19 -12.93
N ASN A 348 11.98 -12.06 -13.56
CA ASN A 348 11.79 -11.37 -14.83
C ASN A 348 11.12 -10.02 -14.58
N ALA A 349 11.73 -8.93 -15.04
CA ALA A 349 11.21 -7.57 -14.91
C ALA A 349 10.58 -7.10 -16.23
N TYR A 350 9.29 -6.77 -16.20
CA TYR A 350 8.53 -6.25 -17.33
C TYR A 350 8.19 -4.78 -17.08
N SER A 351 8.58 -3.89 -18.00
CA SER A 351 8.44 -2.45 -17.81
C SER A 351 7.05 -1.93 -18.14
N ALA A 352 6.44 -1.23 -17.19
CA ALA A 352 5.15 -0.57 -17.35
C ALA A 352 5.18 0.54 -18.41
N GLU A 353 6.28 1.30 -18.48
CA GLU A 353 6.50 2.37 -19.46
C GLU A 353 6.61 1.80 -20.88
N HIS A 354 7.29 0.66 -21.03
CA HIS A 354 7.48 -0.02 -22.32
C HIS A 354 6.41 -1.09 -22.59
N ASN A 355 5.15 -0.83 -22.24
CA ASN A 355 4.00 -1.71 -22.54
C ASN A 355 4.18 -3.17 -22.08
N TRP A 356 4.78 -3.35 -20.90
CA TRP A 356 5.08 -4.65 -20.31
C TRP A 356 6.04 -5.51 -21.15
N GLU A 357 6.97 -4.88 -21.88
CA GLU A 357 8.08 -5.59 -22.51
C GLU A 357 9.06 -6.13 -21.45
N LEU A 358 9.60 -7.34 -21.68
CA LEU A 358 10.62 -7.94 -20.81
C LEU A 358 11.94 -7.18 -20.96
N GLU A 359 12.41 -6.57 -19.89
CA GLU A 359 13.66 -5.81 -19.89
C GLU A 359 14.84 -6.58 -19.31
N LYS A 360 14.59 -7.35 -18.25
CA LYS A 360 15.64 -8.01 -17.47
C LYS A 360 15.19 -9.38 -16.96
N THR A 361 16.11 -10.34 -16.98
CA THR A 361 15.93 -11.66 -16.35
C THR A 361 17.14 -11.93 -15.45
N ILE A 362 16.89 -12.10 -14.16
CA ILE A 362 17.91 -12.29 -13.13
C ILE A 362 17.78 -13.72 -12.58
N PRO A 363 18.78 -14.61 -12.72
CA PRO A 363 18.77 -15.90 -12.06
C PRO A 363 18.89 -15.72 -10.54
N VAL A 364 17.91 -16.18 -9.76
CA VAL A 364 17.92 -16.00 -8.30
C VAL A 364 17.95 -17.33 -7.55
N LEU A 365 17.04 -18.24 -7.90
CA LEU A 365 16.85 -19.53 -7.24
C LEU A 365 17.15 -20.67 -8.21
N GLU A 366 17.29 -21.87 -7.67
CA GLU A 366 17.14 -23.09 -8.47
C GLU A 366 15.69 -23.25 -8.94
N ALA A 367 15.48 -24.16 -9.90
CA ALA A 367 14.15 -24.47 -10.41
C ALA A 367 13.19 -24.87 -9.28
N LEU A 368 12.01 -24.24 -9.28
CA LEU A 368 11.00 -24.38 -8.24
C LEU A 368 10.09 -25.58 -8.54
N ALA A 369 9.74 -26.31 -7.49
CA ALA A 369 8.67 -27.31 -7.55
C ALA A 369 7.29 -26.64 -7.62
N ASP A 370 6.31 -27.34 -8.19
CA ASP A 370 4.96 -26.82 -8.46
C ASP A 370 4.20 -26.36 -7.21
N ASP A 371 4.57 -26.81 -6.01
CA ASP A 371 3.95 -26.47 -4.72
C ASP A 371 4.74 -25.42 -3.93
N VAL A 372 5.95 -25.05 -4.36
CA VAL A 372 6.78 -24.03 -3.72
C VAL A 372 6.29 -22.64 -4.09
N ARG A 373 6.16 -21.76 -3.10
CA ARG A 373 5.57 -20.43 -3.26
C ARG A 373 6.43 -19.38 -2.54
N PRO A 374 7.56 -18.95 -3.13
CA PRO A 374 8.42 -17.92 -2.53
C PRO A 374 7.68 -16.59 -2.34
N LEU A 375 8.04 -15.81 -1.31
CA LEU A 375 7.58 -14.43 -1.17
C LEU A 375 8.56 -13.51 -1.90
N ILE A 376 8.05 -12.44 -2.52
CA ILE A 376 8.87 -11.42 -3.19
C ILE A 376 8.45 -10.09 -2.58
N ILE A 377 9.37 -9.42 -1.89
CA ILE A 377 9.12 -8.19 -1.16
C ILE A 377 10.07 -7.12 -1.72
N ALA A 378 9.54 -6.12 -2.39
CA ALA A 378 10.33 -4.99 -2.85
C ALA A 378 10.62 -4.04 -1.68
N SER A 379 11.86 -3.56 -1.59
CA SER A 379 12.17 -2.35 -0.83
C SER A 379 11.38 -1.19 -1.43
N LYS A 380 10.95 -0.23 -0.59
CA LYS A 380 10.40 1.04 -1.09
C LYS A 380 11.40 2.18 -1.10
N ALA A 381 12.60 1.96 -0.53
CA ALA A 381 13.66 2.98 -0.44
C ALA A 381 14.77 2.81 -1.48
N HIS A 382 14.98 1.58 -1.97
CA HIS A 382 16.10 1.20 -2.84
C HIS A 382 15.62 0.26 -3.93
N GLU A 383 16.41 0.10 -5.00
CA GLU A 383 16.16 -0.88 -6.09
C GLU A 383 16.49 -2.32 -5.65
N LEU A 384 16.12 -2.69 -4.42
CA LEU A 384 16.35 -4.01 -3.82
C LEU A 384 15.05 -4.81 -3.72
N VAL A 385 15.16 -6.12 -3.92
CA VAL A 385 14.08 -7.09 -3.73
C VAL A 385 14.55 -8.23 -2.84
N TYR A 386 13.73 -8.58 -1.86
CA TYR A 386 13.96 -9.69 -0.94
C TYR A 386 13.07 -10.87 -1.33
N ILE A 387 13.68 -12.00 -1.68
CA ILE A 387 12.97 -13.23 -2.01
C ILE A 387 13.11 -14.22 -0.86
N ILE A 388 11.98 -14.58 -0.25
CA ILE A 388 11.94 -15.55 0.86
C ILE A 388 11.54 -16.91 0.29
N ASN A 389 12.43 -17.90 0.38
CA ASN A 389 12.17 -19.26 -0.06
C ASN A 389 12.66 -20.27 0.99
N GLY A 390 11.76 -21.11 1.49
CA GLY A 390 12.07 -21.99 2.61
C GLY A 390 12.42 -21.17 3.86
N LYS A 391 13.65 -21.31 4.36
CA LYS A 391 14.16 -20.54 5.50
C LYS A 391 15.32 -19.61 5.12
N GLU A 392 15.40 -19.21 3.87
CA GLU A 392 16.43 -18.29 3.38
C GLU A 392 15.75 -17.05 2.79
N VAL A 393 16.35 -15.89 3.01
CA VAL A 393 16.03 -14.64 2.35
C VAL A 393 17.18 -14.30 1.40
N THR A 394 16.90 -14.15 0.12
CA THR A 394 17.84 -13.75 -0.92
C THR A 394 17.61 -12.29 -1.29
N THR A 395 18.67 -11.47 -1.30
CA THR A 395 18.59 -10.07 -1.72
C THR A 395 19.06 -9.93 -3.17
N VAL A 396 18.22 -9.32 -3.99
CA VAL A 396 18.47 -9.04 -5.40
C VAL A 396 18.54 -7.53 -5.60
N ASP A 397 19.60 -7.08 -6.26
CA ASP A 397 19.73 -5.72 -6.75
C ASP A 397 19.15 -5.65 -8.17
N LEU A 398 18.06 -4.90 -8.33
CA LEU A 398 17.38 -4.74 -9.61
C LEU A 398 18.16 -3.86 -10.57
N HIS A 399 18.97 -2.91 -10.08
CA HIS A 399 19.80 -2.03 -10.89
C HIS A 399 20.87 -2.82 -11.63
N GLU A 400 21.72 -3.48 -10.85
CA GLU A 400 22.85 -4.28 -11.34
C GLU A 400 22.36 -5.59 -11.96
N GLY A 401 21.19 -6.08 -11.54
CA GLY A 401 20.61 -7.31 -12.06
C GLY A 401 21.27 -8.56 -11.50
N GLU A 402 21.67 -8.54 -10.23
CA GLU A 402 22.39 -9.63 -9.57
C GLU A 402 21.94 -9.90 -8.14
N VAL A 403 22.24 -11.10 -7.65
CA VAL A 403 22.05 -11.47 -6.25
C VAL A 403 23.20 -10.90 -5.43
N VAL A 404 22.89 -10.03 -4.47
CA VAL A 404 23.88 -9.30 -3.67
C VAL A 404 24.01 -9.81 -2.24
N GLY A 405 23.12 -10.68 -1.79
CA GLY A 405 23.17 -11.21 -0.42
C GLY A 405 22.18 -12.33 -0.13
N HIS A 406 22.40 -12.97 1.02
CA HIS A 406 21.47 -13.92 1.61
C HIS A 406 21.58 -13.89 3.14
N PHE A 407 20.51 -14.28 3.83
CA PHE A 407 20.53 -14.60 5.25
C PHE A 407 19.52 -15.68 5.61
N ASP A 408 19.82 -16.43 6.67
CA ASP A 408 19.01 -17.57 7.12
C ASP A 408 18.01 -17.17 8.21
N LEU A 409 16.85 -17.83 8.18
CA LEU A 409 15.82 -17.78 9.20
C LEU A 409 15.87 -19.07 10.04
N ASP A 410 15.67 -18.96 11.35
CA ASP A 410 15.57 -20.12 12.23
C ASP A 410 14.12 -20.64 12.37
N PHE A 411 13.13 -19.87 11.91
CA PHE A 411 11.71 -20.19 11.91
C PHE A 411 11.15 -20.42 10.49
N ALA A 412 9.88 -20.80 10.37
CA ALA A 412 9.23 -21.00 9.07
C ALA A 412 8.47 -19.72 8.67
N PRO A 413 8.87 -19.01 7.61
CA PRO A 413 8.21 -17.77 7.22
C PRO A 413 6.84 -18.04 6.57
N GLY A 414 5.82 -17.28 6.99
CA GLY A 414 4.46 -17.36 6.48
C GLY A 414 4.09 -16.20 5.55
N LYS A 415 4.30 -14.97 6.02
CA LYS A 415 4.00 -13.70 5.32
C LYS A 415 5.08 -12.67 5.64
N ALA A 416 5.28 -11.69 4.78
CA ALA A 416 6.28 -10.66 4.99
C ALA A 416 5.87 -9.31 4.40
N ALA A 417 6.42 -8.24 4.94
CA ALA A 417 6.27 -6.87 4.48
C ALA A 417 7.57 -6.10 4.73
N TRP A 418 7.93 -5.21 3.81
CA TRP A 418 9.03 -4.26 4.01
C TRP A 418 8.49 -3.04 4.77
N LEU A 419 9.27 -2.55 5.74
CA LEU A 419 8.96 -1.38 6.55
C LEU A 419 10.13 -0.40 6.50
N GLY A 420 9.85 0.90 6.53
CA GLY A 420 10.90 1.91 6.51
C GLY A 420 10.48 3.19 5.82
N ILE A 421 11.46 4.02 5.53
CA ILE A 421 11.28 5.33 4.90
C ILE A 421 11.53 5.16 3.39
N ALA A 422 10.51 5.30 2.57
CA ALA A 422 10.58 5.05 1.13
C ALA A 422 11.25 6.17 0.33
N SER A 423 11.09 7.41 0.77
CA SER A 423 11.70 8.60 0.19
C SER A 423 11.82 9.64 1.29
N GLU A 424 12.79 10.54 1.20
CA GLU A 424 12.68 11.79 1.95
C GLU A 424 11.49 12.56 1.39
N GLU A 425 10.52 12.92 2.23
CA GLU A 425 9.38 13.70 1.78
C GLU A 425 9.87 15.08 1.29
N GLU A 426 9.67 15.39 0.00
CA GLU A 426 10.09 16.69 -0.54
C GLU A 426 9.30 17.85 0.11
N HIS A 427 10.01 18.94 0.42
CA HIS A 427 9.39 20.17 0.93
C HIS A 427 8.33 20.71 -0.04
N VAL A 428 7.09 20.81 0.42
CA VAL A 428 6.12 21.73 -0.22
C VAL A 428 6.49 23.15 0.21
N HIS A 429 7.22 23.88 -0.65
CA HIS A 429 7.53 25.30 -0.47
C HIS A 429 6.33 26.22 -0.71
#